data_AF-A0A956VV23-F1
#
_entry.id   AF-A0A956VV23-F1
#
_cell.length_a   1.000
_cell.length_b   1.000
_cell.length_c   1.000
_cell.angle_alpha   90.00
_cell.angle_beta   90.00
_cell.angle_gamma   90.00
#
_symmetry.space_group_name_H-M   'P 1'
#
loop_
_entity.id
_entity.type
_entity.pdbx_description
1 polymer ?
#
loop_
_entity_poly.entity_id
_entity_poly.type
_entity_poly.pdbx_seq_one_letter_code
_entity_poly.pdbx_strand_id
1 'polypeptide(L)'
;SREAIHKLVKDMDVVVINYRPDVSARLGIDYETLSAIKPDLVYMDSTAFGREGDWGSRPGYDIVVQAASGITSMVGKVDESGTPLVPPAHADTTTAYAICAGVLAGLFYKERTGKGQKVETSLLINALTMAMSQFDDIPAGNGEQRAVLLAALENARAKGTPYADFLKERDALLGRSAGGNVYYRCFLTKDGALAIGA
;
A
#
# COMPACT_ATOMS: atom_id res chain seq x y z
N SER A 1 -16.18 19.80 -22.67
CA SER A 1 -14.71 19.67 -22.84
C SER A 1 -14.05 20.89 -22.20
N ARG A 2 -13.04 20.72 -21.33
CA ARG A 2 -12.30 21.75 -20.54
C ARG A 2 -13.08 22.95 -19.97
N GLU A 3 -13.54 23.89 -20.79
CA GLU A 3 -14.31 25.07 -20.37
C GLU A 3 -15.50 24.73 -19.47
N ALA A 4 -16.19 23.62 -19.75
CA ALA A 4 -17.28 23.15 -18.90
C ALA A 4 -16.80 22.82 -17.46
N ILE A 5 -15.63 22.17 -17.33
CA ILE A 5 -15.04 21.85 -16.03
C ILE A 5 -14.59 23.14 -15.33
N HIS A 6 -13.98 24.07 -16.05
CA HIS A 6 -13.56 25.37 -15.50
C HIS A 6 -14.73 26.25 -15.05
N LYS A 7 -15.91 26.09 -15.66
CA LYS A 7 -17.14 26.72 -15.16
C LYS A 7 -17.64 26.04 -13.89
N LEU A 8 -17.69 24.71 -13.88
CA LEU A 8 -18.18 23.92 -12.73
C LEU A 8 -17.28 24.08 -11.49
N VAL A 9 -15.96 24.15 -11.65
CA VAL A 9 -15.03 24.18 -10.51
C VAL A 9 -15.22 25.40 -9.60
N LYS A 10 -15.83 26.48 -10.10
CA LYS A 10 -16.15 27.68 -9.31
C LYS A 10 -17.12 27.37 -8.16
N ASP A 11 -18.00 26.39 -8.38
CA ASP A 11 -19.05 25.97 -7.46
C ASP A 11 -18.70 24.65 -6.74
N MET A 12 -17.49 24.12 -6.96
CA MET A 12 -17.04 22.87 -6.33
C MET A 12 -16.15 23.16 -5.12
N ASP A 13 -16.36 22.39 -4.05
CA ASP A 13 -15.47 22.40 -2.89
C ASP A 13 -14.29 21.45 -3.05
N VAL A 14 -14.50 20.34 -3.77
CA VAL A 14 -13.54 19.25 -3.92
C VAL A 14 -13.46 18.81 -5.37
N VAL A 15 -12.24 18.58 -5.85
CA VAL A 15 -11.96 17.84 -7.08
C VAL A 15 -11.09 16.63 -6.74
N VAL A 16 -11.48 15.45 -7.22
CA VAL A 16 -10.72 14.20 -7.03
C VAL A 16 -10.22 13.72 -8.39
N ILE A 17 -8.91 13.49 -8.49
CA ILE A 17 -8.24 13.00 -9.70
C ILE A 17 -7.54 11.68 -9.39
N ASN A 18 -7.85 10.66 -10.18
CA ASN A 18 -7.18 9.35 -10.14
C ASN A 18 -6.57 8.94 -11.50
N TYR A 19 -6.32 9.92 -12.37
CA TYR A 19 -5.74 9.66 -13.69
C TYR A 19 -4.25 9.33 -13.60
N ARG A 20 -3.70 8.87 -14.73
CA ARG A 20 -2.24 8.80 -14.90
C ARG A 20 -1.61 10.18 -14.67
N PRO A 21 -0.36 10.23 -14.16
CA PRO A 21 0.28 11.48 -13.75
C PRO A 21 0.28 12.59 -14.82
N ASP A 22 0.39 12.22 -16.10
CA ASP A 22 0.48 13.14 -17.24
C ASP A 22 -0.87 13.71 -17.72
N VAL A 23 -1.99 13.16 -17.25
CA VAL A 23 -3.32 13.42 -17.82
C VAL A 23 -3.91 14.73 -17.30
N SER A 24 -3.83 15.01 -15.99
CA SER A 24 -4.48 16.18 -15.39
C SER A 24 -3.96 17.49 -16.00
N ALA A 25 -2.63 17.60 -16.13
CA ALA A 25 -1.99 18.74 -16.78
C ALA A 25 -2.38 18.87 -18.26
N ARG A 26 -2.36 17.78 -19.02
CA ARG A 26 -2.76 17.79 -20.43
C ARG A 26 -4.22 18.24 -20.61
N LEU A 27 -5.10 17.84 -19.70
CA LEU A 27 -6.51 18.22 -19.73
C LEU A 27 -6.75 19.63 -19.17
N GLY A 28 -5.77 20.25 -18.51
CA GLY A 28 -5.90 21.55 -17.82
C GLY A 28 -6.82 21.45 -16.62
N ILE A 29 -6.74 20.33 -15.90
CA ILE A 29 -7.51 20.06 -14.68
C ILE A 29 -6.58 19.68 -13.52
N ASP A 30 -5.29 19.99 -13.63
CA ASP A 30 -4.32 19.92 -12.55
C ASP A 30 -4.60 20.97 -11.46
N TYR A 31 -3.93 20.82 -10.33
CA TYR A 31 -4.13 21.66 -9.17
C TYR A 31 -3.80 23.12 -9.46
N GLU A 32 -2.68 23.38 -10.13
CA GLU A 32 -2.18 24.71 -10.45
C GLU A 32 -3.19 25.46 -11.33
N THR A 33 -3.75 24.78 -12.33
CA THR A 33 -4.78 25.32 -13.20
C THR A 33 -6.10 25.60 -12.47
N LEU A 34 -6.60 24.63 -11.68
CA LEU A 34 -7.92 24.75 -11.05
C LEU A 34 -7.91 25.67 -9.82
N SER A 35 -6.84 25.68 -9.04
CA SER A 35 -6.69 26.56 -7.87
C SER A 35 -6.55 28.03 -8.26
N ALA A 36 -6.02 28.33 -9.45
CA ALA A 36 -6.04 29.69 -10.01
C ALA A 36 -7.48 30.20 -10.27
N ILE A 37 -8.43 29.30 -10.53
CA ILE A 37 -9.85 29.62 -10.74
C ILE A 37 -10.60 29.66 -9.40
N LYS A 38 -10.28 28.74 -8.49
CA LYS A 38 -10.92 28.58 -7.18
C LYS A 38 -9.84 28.43 -6.10
N PRO A 39 -9.35 29.53 -5.51
CA PRO A 39 -8.21 29.51 -4.56
C PRO A 39 -8.46 28.73 -3.26
N ASP A 40 -9.73 28.51 -2.91
CA ASP A 40 -10.16 27.72 -1.75
C ASP A 40 -10.56 26.27 -2.12
N LEU A 41 -10.14 25.79 -3.30
CA LEU A 41 -10.38 24.42 -3.76
C LEU A 41 -9.58 23.39 -2.94
N VAL A 42 -10.24 22.32 -2.51
CA VAL A 42 -9.57 21.10 -2.05
C VAL A 42 -9.37 20.19 -3.26
N TYR A 43 -8.11 19.89 -3.59
CA TYR A 43 -7.78 19.05 -4.73
C TYR A 43 -7.13 17.75 -4.24
N MET A 44 -7.75 16.62 -4.50
CA MET A 44 -7.26 15.30 -4.12
C MET A 44 -6.65 14.59 -5.34
N ASP A 45 -5.35 14.35 -5.29
CA ASP A 45 -4.58 13.68 -6.34
C ASP A 45 -4.18 12.27 -5.89
N SER A 46 -4.63 11.24 -6.60
CA SER A 46 -4.30 9.85 -6.30
C SER A 46 -3.70 9.15 -7.51
N THR A 47 -2.42 8.78 -7.43
CA THR A 47 -1.74 8.03 -8.50
C THR A 47 -1.41 6.61 -8.07
N ALA A 48 -0.85 5.79 -8.97
CA ALA A 48 -0.44 4.43 -8.60
C ALA A 48 0.77 4.42 -7.65
N PHE A 49 1.78 5.24 -7.91
CA PHE A 49 3.09 5.16 -7.26
C PHE A 49 3.52 6.45 -6.54
N GLY A 50 2.65 7.46 -6.48
CA GLY A 50 2.99 8.80 -6.01
C GLY A 50 3.40 9.72 -7.16
N ARG A 51 3.70 10.98 -6.84
CA ARG A 51 4.19 11.98 -7.81
C ARG A 51 5.72 12.09 -7.82
N GLU A 52 6.37 11.52 -6.81
CA GLU A 52 7.82 11.59 -6.60
C GLU A 52 8.50 10.25 -6.90
N GLY A 53 9.82 10.32 -7.14
CA GLY A 53 10.68 9.16 -7.40
C GLY A 53 10.55 8.58 -8.81
N ASP A 54 11.39 7.58 -9.10
CA ASP A 54 11.55 6.98 -10.44
C ASP A 54 10.27 6.35 -11.00
N TRP A 55 9.32 6.03 -10.13
CA TRP A 55 8.05 5.40 -10.50
C TRP A 55 6.89 6.39 -10.57
N GLY A 56 7.10 7.66 -10.21
CA GLY A 56 6.04 8.66 -10.11
C GLY A 56 5.34 9.00 -11.44
N SER A 57 5.96 8.69 -12.58
CA SER A 57 5.37 8.83 -13.92
C SER A 57 4.74 7.54 -14.46
N ARG A 58 4.91 6.42 -13.75
CA ARG A 58 4.45 5.11 -14.24
C ARG A 58 2.94 4.98 -14.09
N PRO A 59 2.27 4.36 -15.07
CA PRO A 59 0.91 3.91 -14.86
C PRO A 59 0.88 2.70 -13.94
N GLY A 60 -0.21 2.54 -13.21
CA GLY A 60 -0.42 1.34 -12.41
C GLY A 60 -1.90 1.04 -12.23
N TYR A 61 -2.12 -0.21 -11.86
CA TYR A 61 -3.40 -0.74 -11.43
C TYR A 61 -3.16 -1.45 -10.10
N ASP A 62 -4.22 -1.66 -9.34
CA ASP A 62 -4.19 -2.34 -8.04
C ASP A 62 -3.32 -3.61 -8.04
N ILE A 63 -3.53 -4.53 -8.98
CA ILE A 63 -2.74 -5.78 -9.07
C ILE A 63 -1.23 -5.54 -9.23
N VAL A 64 -0.84 -4.52 -10.01
CA VAL A 64 0.58 -4.17 -10.22
C VAL A 64 1.17 -3.61 -8.94
N VAL A 65 0.41 -2.78 -8.23
CA VAL A 65 0.85 -2.18 -6.98
C VAL A 65 0.88 -3.22 -5.86
N GLN A 66 -0.08 -4.15 -5.80
CA GLN A 66 -0.05 -5.27 -4.86
C GLN A 66 1.18 -6.16 -5.08
N ALA A 67 1.58 -6.38 -6.34
CA ALA A 67 2.80 -7.10 -6.64
C ALA A 67 4.04 -6.32 -6.18
N ALA A 68 4.11 -5.03 -6.53
CA ALA A 68 5.27 -4.20 -6.22
C ALA A 68 5.44 -3.89 -4.72
N SER A 69 4.34 -3.80 -3.98
CA SER A 69 4.31 -3.57 -2.53
C SER A 69 4.46 -4.85 -1.72
N GLY A 70 4.65 -6.02 -2.34
CA GLY A 70 4.82 -7.28 -1.61
C GLY A 70 3.55 -7.88 -0.98
N ILE A 71 2.39 -7.24 -1.12
CA ILE A 71 1.09 -7.78 -0.65
C ILE A 71 0.84 -9.18 -1.23
N THR A 72 1.17 -9.40 -2.50
CA THR A 72 1.04 -10.72 -3.14
C THR A 72 1.86 -11.81 -2.43
N SER A 73 3.07 -11.46 -1.99
CA SER A 73 3.91 -12.37 -1.21
C SER A 73 3.36 -12.59 0.20
N MET A 74 2.80 -11.55 0.84
CA MET A 74 2.19 -11.64 2.17
C MET A 74 0.97 -12.57 2.18
N VAL A 75 0.15 -12.52 1.13
CA VAL A 75 -1.00 -13.41 1.00
C VAL A 75 -0.54 -14.88 0.89
N GLY A 76 0.59 -15.12 0.22
CA GLY A 76 1.26 -16.43 0.18
C GLY A 76 0.48 -17.54 -0.55
N LYS A 77 -0.68 -17.21 -1.14
CA LYS A 77 -1.54 -18.13 -1.89
C LYS A 77 -1.14 -18.15 -3.35
N VAL A 78 -1.17 -19.34 -3.91
CA VAL A 78 -0.77 -19.64 -5.29
C VAL A 78 -1.73 -20.68 -5.86
N ASP A 79 -1.93 -20.66 -7.17
CA ASP A 79 -2.64 -21.74 -7.86
C ASP A 79 -1.75 -22.98 -8.06
N GLU A 80 -2.28 -24.02 -8.71
CA GLU A 80 -1.57 -25.27 -8.98
C GLU A 80 -0.30 -25.07 -9.84
N SER A 81 -0.23 -23.99 -10.63
CA SER A 81 0.92 -23.63 -11.46
C SER A 81 1.96 -22.80 -10.70
N GLY A 82 1.67 -22.40 -9.47
CA GLY A 82 2.51 -21.53 -8.66
C GLY A 82 2.32 -20.03 -8.94
N THR A 83 1.27 -19.66 -9.67
CA THR A 83 0.94 -18.25 -9.92
C THR A 83 0.32 -17.63 -8.67
N PRO A 84 0.79 -16.45 -8.20
CA PRO A 84 0.20 -15.77 -7.06
C PRO A 84 -1.29 -15.49 -7.22
N LEU A 85 -2.09 -15.92 -6.24
CA LEU A 85 -3.50 -15.58 -6.14
C LEU A 85 -3.64 -14.23 -5.46
N VAL A 86 -3.88 -13.20 -6.27
CA VAL A 86 -3.99 -11.82 -5.79
C VAL A 86 -5.42 -11.55 -5.34
N PRO A 87 -5.64 -11.10 -4.09
CA PRO A 87 -6.98 -10.73 -3.66
C PRO A 87 -7.45 -9.46 -4.40
N PRO A 88 -8.75 -9.34 -4.70
CA PRO A 88 -9.24 -8.23 -5.50
C PRO A 88 -9.16 -6.89 -4.73
N ALA A 89 -8.63 -5.86 -5.38
CA ALA A 89 -8.80 -4.44 -5.00
C ALA A 89 -8.32 -4.05 -3.59
N HIS A 90 -7.30 -4.71 -3.04
CA HIS A 90 -6.81 -4.40 -1.69
C HIS A 90 -6.16 -3.01 -1.59
N ALA A 91 -5.30 -2.66 -2.54
CA ALA A 91 -4.68 -1.34 -2.57
C ALA A 91 -5.73 -0.28 -2.92
N ASP A 92 -6.61 -0.56 -3.89
CA ASP A 92 -7.72 0.32 -4.26
C ASP A 92 -8.62 0.66 -3.06
N THR A 93 -9.03 -0.36 -2.30
CA THR A 93 -9.94 -0.18 -1.16
C THR A 93 -9.29 0.67 -0.07
N THR A 94 -8.04 0.36 0.29
CA THR A 94 -7.32 1.14 1.31
C THR A 94 -7.08 2.58 0.84
N THR A 95 -6.74 2.78 -0.44
CA THR A 95 -6.58 4.12 -1.01
C THR A 95 -7.88 4.89 -1.07
N ALA A 96 -9.04 4.25 -1.33
CA ALA A 96 -10.33 4.92 -1.28
C ALA A 96 -10.63 5.50 0.12
N TYR A 97 -10.29 4.77 1.19
CA TYR A 97 -10.40 5.29 2.55
C TYR A 97 -9.42 6.45 2.80
N ALA A 98 -8.19 6.35 2.31
CA ALA A 98 -7.20 7.43 2.44
C ALA A 98 -7.61 8.69 1.67
N ILE A 99 -8.18 8.55 0.47
CA ILE A 99 -8.79 9.64 -0.31
C ILE A 99 -9.90 10.29 0.51
N CYS A 100 -10.81 9.51 1.09
CA CYS A 100 -11.89 10.05 1.91
C CYS A 100 -11.34 10.84 3.11
N ALA A 101 -10.39 10.26 3.85
CA ALA A 101 -9.76 10.91 5.00
C ALA A 101 -9.00 12.19 4.58
N GLY A 102 -8.29 12.17 3.46
CA GLY A 102 -7.57 13.31 2.90
C GLY A 102 -8.51 14.44 2.47
N VAL A 103 -9.62 14.11 1.82
CA VAL A 103 -10.67 15.08 1.46
C VAL A 103 -11.28 15.71 2.71
N LEU A 104 -11.63 14.90 3.72
CA LEU A 104 -12.18 15.41 4.98
C LEU A 104 -11.19 16.33 5.71
N ALA A 105 -9.91 15.96 5.77
CA ALA A 105 -8.87 16.81 6.33
C ALA A 105 -8.69 18.12 5.53
N GLY A 106 -8.77 18.03 4.20
CA GLY A 106 -8.73 19.18 3.30
C GLY A 106 -9.88 20.16 3.54
N LEU A 107 -11.11 19.64 3.64
CA LEU A 107 -12.31 20.42 3.93
C LEU A 107 -12.26 21.03 5.33
N PHE A 108 -11.78 20.29 6.33
CA PHE A 108 -11.62 20.81 7.68
C PHE A 108 -10.60 21.97 7.74
N TYR A 109 -9.48 21.86 7.02
CA TYR A 109 -8.52 22.95 6.89
C TYR A 109 -9.13 24.17 6.19
N LYS A 110 -9.89 23.94 5.11
CA LYS A 110 -10.62 25.00 4.40
C LYS A 110 -11.57 25.73 5.33
N GLU A 111 -12.38 25.02 6.10
CA GLU A 111 -13.32 25.61 7.07
C GLU A 111 -12.60 26.49 8.10
N ARG A 112 -11.44 26.05 8.59
CA ARG A 112 -10.69 26.79 9.62
C ARG A 112 -9.90 27.99 9.10
N THR A 113 -9.52 28.00 7.83
CA THR A 113 -8.55 28.97 7.29
C THR A 113 -9.07 29.79 6.12
N GLY A 114 -10.18 29.38 5.51
CA GLY A 114 -10.68 29.89 4.24
C GLY A 114 -9.81 29.54 3.03
N LYS A 115 -8.79 28.69 3.18
CA LYS A 115 -7.82 28.34 2.11
C LYS A 115 -7.97 26.89 1.67
N GLY A 116 -7.78 26.68 0.38
CA GLY A 116 -7.74 25.36 -0.24
C GLY A 116 -6.37 24.72 -0.07
N GLN A 117 -6.23 23.48 -0.54
CA GLN A 117 -4.95 22.79 -0.61
C GLN A 117 -4.99 21.63 -1.59
N LYS A 118 -3.80 21.22 -2.03
CA LYS A 118 -3.57 19.95 -2.69
C LYS A 118 -3.33 18.87 -1.63
N VAL A 119 -4.08 17.78 -1.70
CA VAL A 119 -3.88 16.56 -0.91
C VAL A 119 -3.48 15.46 -1.87
N GLU A 120 -2.43 14.71 -1.52
CA GLU A 120 -1.88 13.69 -2.41
C GLU A 120 -1.82 12.33 -1.71
N THR A 121 -2.08 11.26 -2.47
CA THR A 121 -1.89 9.90 -2.01
C THR A 121 -1.53 8.99 -3.20
N SER A 122 -1.27 7.72 -2.91
CA SER A 122 -1.07 6.73 -3.97
C SER A 122 -1.49 5.33 -3.56
N LEU A 123 -1.77 4.46 -4.54
CA LEU A 123 -1.96 3.05 -4.27
C LEU A 123 -0.76 2.47 -3.51
N LEU A 124 0.48 2.83 -3.90
CA LEU A 124 1.69 2.28 -3.30
C LEU A 124 1.84 2.63 -1.83
N ILE A 125 1.70 3.91 -1.44
CA ILE A 125 1.87 4.29 -0.04
C ILE A 125 0.84 3.58 0.85
N ASN A 126 -0.42 3.49 0.39
CA ASN A 126 -1.48 2.82 1.13
C ASN A 126 -1.29 1.31 1.21
N ALA A 127 -0.80 0.69 0.13
CA ALA A 127 -0.43 -0.71 0.11
C ALA A 127 0.70 -1.03 1.10
N LEU A 128 1.73 -0.18 1.14
CA LEU A 128 2.84 -0.30 2.08
C LEU A 128 2.39 -0.08 3.54
N THR A 129 1.52 0.90 3.79
CA THR A 129 0.94 1.12 5.12
C THR A 129 0.18 -0.11 5.61
N MET A 130 -0.59 -0.76 4.74
CA MET A 130 -1.32 -1.97 5.09
C MET A 130 -0.40 -3.17 5.36
N ALA A 131 0.75 -3.24 4.68
CA ALA A 131 1.73 -4.31 4.83
C ALA A 131 2.80 -4.03 5.91
N MET A 132 2.70 -2.92 6.66
CA MET A 132 3.74 -2.43 7.56
C MET A 132 4.23 -3.49 8.56
N SER A 133 3.32 -4.27 9.17
CA SER A 133 3.68 -5.31 10.15
C SER A 133 4.40 -6.52 9.57
N GLN A 134 4.53 -6.61 8.24
CA GLN A 134 5.18 -7.71 7.52
C GLN A 134 6.50 -7.29 6.89
N PHE A 135 6.78 -5.97 6.84
CA PHE A 135 8.01 -5.40 6.30
C PHE A 135 9.11 -5.21 7.35
N ASP A 136 8.90 -5.69 8.56
CA ASP A 136 9.88 -5.69 9.64
C ASP A 136 11.03 -6.67 9.33
N ASP A 137 11.96 -6.29 8.46
CA ASP A 137 13.31 -6.87 8.47
C ASP A 137 14.05 -6.23 9.64
N ILE A 138 14.09 -6.96 10.75
CA ILE A 138 14.76 -6.57 11.96
C ILE A 138 15.97 -7.50 12.05
N PRO A 139 17.16 -7.10 11.57
CA PRO A 139 18.33 -7.99 11.56
C PRO A 139 18.60 -8.64 12.92
N ALA A 140 18.33 -7.91 14.02
CA ALA A 140 18.45 -8.41 15.39
C ALA A 140 17.32 -9.36 15.83
N GLY A 141 16.15 -9.32 15.19
CA GLY A 141 14.96 -10.10 15.55
C GLY A 141 14.72 -11.32 14.65
N ASN A 142 14.87 -11.18 13.33
CA ASN A 142 14.54 -12.23 12.36
C ASN A 142 15.63 -12.50 11.31
N GLY A 143 16.79 -11.82 11.38
CA GLY A 143 17.86 -11.94 10.38
C GLY A 143 18.39 -13.37 10.20
N GLU A 144 18.59 -14.12 11.29
CA GLU A 144 19.08 -15.51 11.24
C GLU A 144 18.07 -16.44 10.58
N GLN A 145 16.80 -16.36 10.99
CA GLN A 145 15.71 -17.17 10.41
C GLN A 145 15.50 -16.85 8.93
N ARG A 146 15.60 -15.57 8.57
CA ARG A 146 15.52 -15.10 7.18
C ARG A 146 16.68 -15.64 6.34
N ALA A 147 17.92 -15.63 6.85
CA ALA A 147 19.07 -16.19 6.16
C ALA A 147 18.92 -17.69 5.89
N VAL A 148 18.43 -18.45 6.89
CA VAL A 148 18.11 -19.89 6.73
C VAL A 148 17.04 -20.11 5.67
N LEU A 149 15.96 -19.33 5.69
CA LEU A 149 14.91 -19.40 4.68
C LEU A 149 15.46 -19.11 3.28
N LEU A 150 16.18 -18.00 3.10
CA LEU A 150 16.72 -17.62 1.79
C LEU A 150 17.68 -18.68 1.24
N ALA A 151 18.58 -19.21 2.07
CA ALA A 151 19.50 -20.26 1.66
C ALA A 151 18.75 -21.55 1.25
N ALA A 152 17.69 -21.93 1.97
CA ALA A 152 16.86 -23.08 1.59
C ALA A 152 16.15 -22.85 0.24
N LEU A 153 15.56 -21.66 0.05
CA LEU A 153 14.87 -21.31 -1.20
C LEU A 153 15.84 -21.28 -2.39
N GLU A 154 17.05 -20.76 -2.22
CA GLU A 154 18.11 -20.77 -3.25
C GLU A 154 18.54 -22.19 -3.60
N ASN A 155 18.77 -23.04 -2.60
CA ASN A 155 19.14 -24.43 -2.82
C ASN A 155 18.02 -25.22 -3.54
N ALA A 156 16.77 -25.02 -3.14
CA ALA A 156 15.63 -25.71 -3.75
C ALA A 156 15.45 -25.27 -5.22
N ARG A 157 15.65 -23.98 -5.53
CA ARG A 157 15.67 -23.47 -6.92
C ARG A 157 16.82 -24.05 -7.73
N ALA A 158 18.04 -24.07 -7.19
CA ALA A 158 19.21 -24.59 -7.87
C ALA A 158 19.08 -26.08 -8.23
N LYS A 159 18.38 -26.86 -7.42
CA LYS A 159 18.11 -28.28 -7.66
C LYS A 159 16.93 -28.55 -8.62
N GLY A 160 16.22 -27.51 -9.06
CA GLY A 160 15.01 -27.67 -9.86
C GLY A 160 13.88 -28.39 -9.11
N THR A 161 13.79 -28.18 -7.79
CA THR A 161 12.81 -28.86 -6.93
C THR A 161 11.40 -28.62 -7.46
N PRO A 162 10.58 -29.68 -7.64
CA PRO A 162 9.19 -29.52 -8.05
C PRO A 162 8.44 -28.56 -7.12
N TYR A 163 7.58 -27.72 -7.69
CA TYR A 163 6.92 -26.64 -6.96
C TYR A 163 6.19 -27.12 -5.70
N ALA A 164 5.49 -28.25 -5.78
CA ALA A 164 4.78 -28.83 -4.64
C ALA A 164 5.70 -29.22 -3.48
N ASP A 165 6.93 -29.65 -3.76
CA ASP A 165 7.91 -30.01 -2.73
C ASP A 165 8.66 -28.78 -2.19
N PHE A 166 8.90 -27.79 -3.07
CA PHE A 166 9.38 -26.46 -2.66
C PHE A 166 8.44 -25.80 -1.65
N LEU A 167 7.12 -25.89 -1.86
CA LEU A 167 6.12 -25.36 -0.92
C LEU A 167 6.21 -26.04 0.46
N LYS A 168 6.37 -27.36 0.51
CA LYS A 168 6.51 -28.09 1.79
C LYS A 168 7.77 -27.66 2.55
N GLU A 169 8.89 -27.48 1.86
CA GLU A 169 10.15 -27.03 2.46
C GLU A 169 10.04 -25.59 2.98
N ARG A 170 9.44 -24.69 2.18
CA ARG A 170 9.14 -23.31 2.59
C ARG A 170 8.25 -23.29 3.84
N ASP A 171 7.15 -24.04 3.83
CA ASP A 171 6.16 -24.02 4.91
C ASP A 171 6.71 -24.59 6.22
N ALA A 172 7.57 -25.60 6.14
CA ALA A 172 8.31 -26.13 7.29
C ALA A 172 9.23 -25.08 7.94
N LEU A 173 9.73 -24.11 7.17
CA LEU A 173 10.58 -23.02 7.64
C LEU A 173 9.77 -21.80 8.10
N LEU A 174 8.66 -21.47 7.42
CA LEU A 174 7.76 -20.37 7.77
C LEU A 174 6.94 -20.65 9.04
N GLY A 175 6.71 -21.91 9.40
CA GLY A 175 6.07 -22.33 10.65
C GLY A 175 6.84 -21.93 11.93
N ARG A 176 7.98 -21.25 11.81
CA ARG A 176 8.80 -20.72 12.92
C ARG A 176 8.83 -19.19 12.98
N SER A 177 7.82 -18.48 12.46
CA SER A 177 7.66 -17.08 12.85
C SER A 177 7.16 -17.05 14.29
N ALA A 178 8.08 -16.98 15.24
CA ALA A 178 7.80 -16.35 16.52
C ALA A 178 7.53 -14.89 16.19
N GLY A 179 6.29 -14.58 15.79
CA GLY A 179 5.82 -13.20 15.77
C GLY A 179 6.29 -12.59 17.08
N GLY A 180 7.14 -11.57 16.98
CA GLY A 180 7.69 -10.90 18.15
C GLY A 180 6.52 -10.67 19.10
N ASN A 181 6.63 -11.22 20.30
CA ASN A 181 5.60 -11.09 21.31
C ASN A 181 5.72 -9.64 21.84
N VAL A 182 5.34 -8.67 21.01
CA VAL A 182 5.50 -7.23 21.29
C VAL A 182 4.36 -6.71 22.15
N TYR A 183 3.21 -7.39 22.16
CA TYR A 183 2.04 -6.99 22.96
C TYR A 183 1.80 -7.88 24.16
N TYR A 184 2.19 -9.14 24.09
CA TYR A 184 2.02 -10.10 25.16
C TYR A 184 3.35 -10.78 25.44
N ARG A 185 3.50 -11.39 26.60
CA ARG A 185 4.57 -12.35 26.87
C ARG A 185 3.94 -13.54 27.55
N CYS A 186 3.96 -14.66 26.84
CA CYS A 186 3.39 -15.91 27.32
C CYS A 186 4.47 -16.70 28.06
N PHE A 187 4.18 -17.07 29.30
CA PHE A 187 5.02 -17.91 30.14
C PHE A 187 4.29 -19.22 30.41
N LEU A 188 4.98 -20.35 30.25
CA LEU A 188 4.49 -21.63 30.74
C LEU A 188 4.84 -21.73 32.23
N THR A 189 3.83 -21.82 33.08
CA THR A 189 3.98 -21.98 34.54
C THR A 189 3.56 -23.39 34.96
N LYS A 190 3.78 -23.78 36.22
CA LYS A 190 3.43 -25.11 36.72
C LYS A 190 1.92 -25.41 36.64
N ASP A 191 1.08 -24.36 36.68
CA ASP A 191 -0.38 -24.48 36.78
C ASP A 191 -1.11 -24.03 35.49
N GLY A 192 -0.38 -23.67 34.43
CA GLY A 192 -0.95 -23.26 33.15
C GLY A 192 -0.16 -22.19 32.42
N ALA A 193 -0.71 -21.72 31.30
CA ALA A 193 -0.14 -20.61 30.53
C ALA A 193 -0.55 -19.26 31.12
N LEU A 194 0.43 -18.39 31.39
CA LEU A 194 0.22 -17.01 31.82
C LEU A 194 0.60 -16.06 30.68
N ALA A 195 -0.33 -15.22 30.22
CA ALA A 195 -0.06 -14.17 29.24
C ALA A 195 -0.07 -12.80 29.93
N ILE A 196 1.06 -12.09 29.88
CA ILE A 196 1.19 -10.72 30.42
C ILE A 196 1.17 -9.76 29.23
N GLY A 197 0.17 -8.88 29.16
CA GLY A 197 0.13 -7.79 28.18
C GLY A 197 0.90 -6.57 28.68
N ALA A 198 1.51 -5.81 27.76
CA ALA A 198 1.99 -4.45 28.04
C ALA A 198 0.83 -3.43 27.98
#